data_AF-A0A529HTH2-F1
#
_entry.id   AF-A0A529HTH2-F1
#
_cell.length_a   1.000
_cell.length_b   1.000
_cell.length_c   1.000
_cell.angle_alpha   90.00
_cell.angle_beta   90.00
_cell.angle_gamma   90.00
#
_symmetry.space_group_name_H-M   'P 1'
#
loop_
_entity.id
_entity.type
_entity.pdbx_description
1 polymer ?
#
loop_
_entity_poly.entity_id
_entity_poly.type
_entity_poly.pdbx_seq_one_letter_code
_entity_poly.pdbx_strand_id
1 'polypeptide(L)'
;SQLAKLDPESAREEIRDIVNDIIAIKNFAMSISEQEELLEDICNDVLGYGPLEPLLARDDIADIMVNGSKNVYIEVNGKVEPTSIRFRDNQQLLNICQRIVSQVGRRVDESSPICDARLPDGSRVNVIAPPLSLD
;
A
#
# COMPACT_ATOMS: atom_id res chain seq x y z
N SER A 1 -0.14 -12.58 -10.63
CA SER A 1 1.33 -12.64 -10.63
C SER A 1 1.76 -13.90 -9.88
N GLN A 2 2.83 -14.60 -10.31
CA GLN A 2 3.33 -15.81 -9.61
C GLN A 2 3.69 -15.53 -8.13
N LEU A 3 4.13 -14.30 -7.85
CA LEU A 3 4.40 -13.77 -6.50
C LEU A 3 3.20 -13.85 -5.53
N ALA A 4 1.97 -13.77 -6.03
CA ALA A 4 0.77 -13.77 -5.17
C ALA A 4 0.39 -15.15 -4.61
N LYS A 5 1.11 -16.21 -5.02
CA LYS A 5 0.90 -17.59 -4.54
C LYS A 5 1.99 -18.05 -3.57
N LEU A 6 3.07 -17.29 -3.43
CA LEU A 6 4.16 -17.58 -2.53
C LEU A 6 3.82 -17.11 -1.13
N ASP A 7 4.43 -17.74 -0.12
CA ASP A 7 4.42 -17.18 1.23
C ASP A 7 5.24 -15.86 1.25
N PRO A 8 4.98 -14.97 2.23
CA PRO A 8 5.60 -13.66 2.27
C PRO A 8 7.14 -13.67 2.34
N GLU A 9 7.75 -14.69 2.95
CA GLU A 9 9.21 -14.80 3.03
C GLU A 9 9.79 -15.17 1.65
N SER A 10 9.24 -16.20 1.00
CA SER A 10 9.65 -16.59 -0.34
C SER A 10 9.46 -15.47 -1.37
N ALA A 11 8.34 -14.73 -1.30
CA ALA A 11 8.10 -13.59 -2.18
C ALA A 11 9.10 -12.46 -1.96
N ARG A 12 9.51 -12.22 -0.70
CA ARG A 12 10.53 -11.23 -0.35
C ARG A 12 11.91 -11.61 -0.89
N GLU A 13 12.26 -12.89 -0.86
CA GLU A 13 13.51 -13.39 -1.45
C GLU A 13 13.52 -13.22 -2.98
N GLU A 14 12.44 -13.60 -3.67
CA GLU A 14 12.34 -13.39 -5.13
C GLU A 14 12.46 -11.91 -5.51
N ILE A 15 11.79 -11.01 -4.77
CA ILE A 15 11.90 -9.57 -5.01
C ILE A 15 13.35 -9.10 -4.83
N ARG A 16 14.04 -9.58 -3.78
CA ARG A 16 15.45 -9.24 -3.52
C ARG A 16 16.34 -9.63 -4.69
N ASP A 17 16.20 -10.84 -5.21
CA ASP A 17 17.00 -11.32 -6.33
C ASP A 17 16.77 -10.48 -7.59
N ILE A 18 15.50 -10.17 -7.90
CA ILE A 18 15.14 -9.32 -9.06
C ILE A 18 15.73 -7.90 -8.90
N VAL A 19 15.65 -7.31 -7.71
CA VAL A 19 16.19 -5.96 -7.44
C VAL A 19 17.71 -5.95 -7.59
N ASN A 20 18.40 -6.96 -7.07
CA ASN A 20 19.86 -7.10 -7.18
C ASN A 20 20.29 -7.19 -8.65
N ASP A 21 19.58 -8.00 -9.45
CA ASP A 21 19.84 -8.14 -10.89
C ASP A 21 19.65 -6.79 -11.62
N ILE A 22 18.59 -6.04 -11.29
CA ILE A 22 18.33 -4.73 -11.90
C ILE A 22 19.44 -3.72 -11.54
N ILE A 23 19.87 -3.66 -10.28
CA ILE A 23 20.94 -2.76 -9.84
C ILE A 23 22.23 -3.06 -10.59
N ALA A 24 22.59 -4.35 -10.72
CA ALA A 24 23.77 -4.80 -11.45
C ALA A 24 23.69 -4.45 -12.95
N ILE A 25 22.54 -4.70 -13.60
CA ILE A 25 22.34 -4.44 -15.03
C ILE A 25 22.35 -2.94 -15.34
N LYS A 26 21.73 -2.11 -14.48
CA LYS A 26 21.64 -0.67 -14.68
C LYS A 26 22.88 0.09 -14.22
N ASN A 27 23.83 -0.60 -13.58
CA ASN A 27 25.06 -0.03 -13.03
C ASN A 27 24.78 1.16 -12.09
N PHE A 28 23.74 1.03 -11.28
CA PHE A 28 23.43 2.03 -10.26
C PHE A 28 24.46 1.94 -9.13
N ALA A 29 25.12 3.05 -8.82
CA ALA A 29 25.96 3.16 -7.65
C ALA A 29 25.07 3.51 -6.45
N MET A 30 24.86 2.55 -5.55
CA MET A 30 24.16 2.77 -4.29
C MET A 30 24.90 2.06 -3.15
N SER A 31 24.75 2.57 -1.94
CA SER A 31 25.20 1.93 -0.71
C SER A 31 24.31 0.75 -0.32
N ILE A 32 24.83 -0.14 0.51
CA ILE A 32 24.05 -1.28 1.05
C ILE A 32 22.79 -0.79 1.78
N SER A 33 22.89 0.31 2.53
CA SER A 33 21.76 0.88 3.25
C SER A 33 20.66 1.40 2.32
N GLU A 34 21.01 2.09 1.23
CA GLU A 34 20.03 2.54 0.24
C GLU A 34 19.37 1.35 -0.47
N GLN A 35 20.11 0.26 -0.69
CA GLN A 35 19.59 -0.96 -1.31
C GLN A 35 18.60 -1.68 -0.40
N GLU A 36 18.88 -1.74 0.91
CA GLU A 36 17.96 -2.29 1.91
C GLU A 36 16.69 -1.46 2.01
N GLU A 37 16.79 -0.13 2.03
CA GLU A 37 15.64 0.79 2.05
C GLU A 37 14.77 0.62 0.81
N LEU A 38 15.39 0.58 -0.39
CA LEU A 38 14.66 0.33 -1.64
C LEU A 38 13.96 -1.03 -1.64
N LEU A 39 14.63 -2.07 -1.12
CA LEU A 39 14.04 -3.40 -1.05
C LEU A 39 12.83 -3.41 -0.11
N GLU A 40 12.93 -2.75 1.04
CA GLU A 40 11.84 -2.63 2.01
C GLU A 40 10.65 -1.89 1.39
N ASP A 41 10.89 -0.77 0.71
CA ASP A 41 9.84 -0.02 0.00
C ASP A 41 9.13 -0.86 -1.07
N ILE A 42 9.88 -1.62 -1.87
CA ILE A 42 9.30 -2.51 -2.89
C ILE A 42 8.51 -3.63 -2.24
N CYS A 43 9.03 -4.23 -1.17
CA CYS A 43 8.32 -5.29 -0.44
C CYS A 43 7.02 -4.77 0.15
N ASN A 44 7.03 -3.59 0.78
CA ASN A 44 5.84 -2.95 1.30
C ASN A 44 4.84 -2.65 0.18
N ASP A 45 5.30 -2.20 -0.99
CA ASP A 45 4.43 -1.92 -2.14
C ASP A 45 3.85 -3.19 -2.79
N VAL A 46 4.57 -4.31 -2.79
CA VAL A 46 4.12 -5.54 -3.46
C VAL A 46 3.33 -6.44 -2.52
N LEU A 47 3.78 -6.58 -1.27
CA LEU A 47 3.27 -7.54 -0.29
C LEU A 47 2.42 -6.89 0.81
N GLY A 48 2.67 -5.62 1.13
CA GLY A 48 2.00 -4.89 2.20
C GLY A 48 0.98 -3.84 1.73
N TYR A 49 0.76 -2.85 2.59
CA TYR A 49 -0.11 -1.70 2.35
C TYR A 49 0.65 -0.50 1.76
N GLY A 50 1.88 -0.72 1.29
CA GLY A 50 2.69 0.27 0.62
C GLY A 50 2.94 1.51 1.49
N PRO A 51 2.72 2.73 0.97
CA PRO A 51 2.96 3.97 1.71
C PRO A 51 2.14 4.13 3.01
N LEU A 52 1.12 3.30 3.24
CA LEU A 52 0.30 3.36 4.45
C LEU A 52 0.89 2.62 5.65
N GLU A 53 1.87 1.74 5.46
CA GLU A 53 2.46 0.93 6.55
C GLU A 53 2.87 1.76 7.78
N PRO A 54 3.57 2.91 7.64
CA PRO A 54 3.97 3.71 8.80
C PRO A 54 2.78 4.32 9.57
N LEU A 55 1.64 4.54 8.90
CA LEU A 55 0.43 5.04 9.54
C LEU A 55 -0.34 3.91 10.23
N LEU A 56 -0.37 2.72 9.64
CA LEU A 56 -1.03 1.56 10.22
C LEU A 56 -0.31 1.02 11.46
N ALA A 57 1.00 1.24 11.58
CA ALA A 57 1.79 0.88 12.75
C ALA A 57 1.55 1.80 13.98
N ARG A 58 0.76 2.87 13.83
CA ARG A 58 0.53 3.87 14.87
C ARG A 58 -0.82 3.67 15.57
N ASP A 59 -0.77 3.33 16.85
CA ASP A 59 -1.97 3.13 17.69
C ASP A 59 -2.69 4.44 18.08
N ASP A 60 -2.07 5.60 17.86
CA ASP A 60 -2.64 6.91 18.21
C ASP A 60 -3.57 7.49 17.12
N ILE A 61 -3.65 6.84 15.95
CA ILE A 61 -4.46 7.27 14.81
C ILE A 61 -5.86 6.65 14.90
N ALA A 62 -6.88 7.48 14.86
CA ALA A 62 -8.28 7.06 14.85
C ALA A 62 -8.78 6.72 13.44
N ASP A 63 -8.44 7.57 12.46
CA ASP A 63 -8.88 7.41 11.07
C ASP A 63 -7.75 7.75 10.09
N ILE A 64 -7.68 7.02 8.97
CA ILE A 64 -6.82 7.31 7.82
C ILE A 64 -7.74 7.60 6.63
N MET A 65 -7.60 8.79 6.05
CA MET A 65 -8.42 9.25 4.93
C MET A 65 -7.53 9.51 3.72
N VAL A 66 -7.84 8.87 2.59
CA VAL A 66 -7.09 9.02 1.34
C VAL A 66 -8.00 9.52 0.23
N ASN A 67 -7.78 10.77 -0.18
CA ASN A 67 -8.52 11.44 -1.25
C ASN A 67 -7.61 11.58 -2.48
N GLY A 68 -7.49 10.47 -3.22
CA GLY A 68 -6.56 10.33 -4.33
C GLY A 68 -5.11 10.11 -3.89
N SER A 69 -4.24 9.83 -4.85
CA SER A 69 -2.82 9.46 -4.61
C SER A 69 -1.97 10.49 -3.87
N LYS A 70 -2.42 11.75 -3.79
CA LYS A 70 -1.63 12.86 -3.24
C LYS A 70 -2.15 13.44 -1.94
N ASN A 71 -3.39 13.17 -1.55
CA ASN A 71 -4.00 13.78 -0.37
C ASN A 71 -4.32 12.70 0.65
N VAL A 72 -3.46 12.59 1.66
CA VAL A 72 -3.60 11.63 2.76
C VAL A 72 -3.66 12.38 4.07
N TYR A 73 -4.70 12.12 4.85
CA TYR A 73 -4.96 12.74 6.14
C TYR A 73 -5.11 11.67 7.21
N ILE A 74 -4.81 12.04 8.44
CA ILE A 74 -5.03 11.20 9.62
C ILE A 74 -5.82 11.99 10.66
N GLU A 75 -6.62 11.29 11.45
CA GLU A 75 -7.23 11.85 12.66
C GLU A 75 -6.47 11.37 13.89
N VAL A 76 -5.98 12.31 14.70
CA VAL A 76 -5.30 12.03 15.98
C VAL A 76 -5.94 12.90 17.05
N ASN A 77 -6.42 12.28 18.14
CA ASN A 77 -7.09 12.98 19.25
C ASN A 77 -8.24 13.92 18.79
N GLY A 78 -9.04 13.50 17.81
CA GLY A 78 -10.16 14.28 17.27
C GLY A 78 -9.76 15.44 16.37
N LYS A 79 -8.50 15.52 15.93
CA LYS A 79 -8.01 16.53 14.99
C LYS A 79 -7.51 15.89 13.71
N VAL A 80 -7.98 16.41 12.58
CA VAL A 80 -7.54 16.01 11.25
C VAL A 80 -6.26 16.74 10.88
N GLU A 81 -5.23 15.99 10.49
CA GLU A 81 -3.92 16.50 10.12
C GLU A 81 -3.46 15.93 8.76
N PRO A 82 -2.84 16.74 7.89
CA PRO A 82 -2.28 16.24 6.63
C PRO A 82 -1.00 15.43 6.91
N THR A 83 -0.77 14.40 6.09
CA THR A 83 0.46 13.60 6.16
C THR A 83 1.41 13.90 5.00
N SER A 84 2.67 13.50 5.17
CA SER A 84 3.67 13.48 4.10
C SER A 84 3.56 12.26 3.16
N ILE A 85 2.67 11.31 3.47
CA ILE A 85 2.49 10.10 2.66
C ILE A 85 1.97 10.46 1.27
N ARG A 86 2.59 9.86 0.25
CA ARG A 86 2.21 10.01 -1.14
C ARG A 86 2.26 8.65 -1.82
N PHE A 87 1.22 8.35 -2.58
CA PHE A 87 1.23 7.24 -3.53
C PHE A 87 1.88 7.71 -4.83
N ARG A 88 2.49 6.77 -5.56
CA ARG A 88 3.05 6.98 -6.90
C ARG A 88 2.00 7.52 -7.86
N ASP A 89 0.84 6.86 -7.86
CA ASP A 89 -0.30 7.15 -8.73
C ASP A 89 -1.60 6.54 -8.17
N ASN A 90 -2.73 6.84 -8.81
CA ASN A 90 -4.03 6.30 -8.43
C ASN A 90 -4.13 4.78 -8.65
N GLN A 91 -3.30 4.20 -9.53
CA GLN A 91 -3.29 2.76 -9.77
C GLN A 91 -2.69 2.01 -8.58
N GLN A 92 -1.59 2.52 -7.99
CA GLN A 92 -1.01 1.98 -6.77
C GLN A 92 -2.01 2.04 -5.62
N LEU A 93 -2.69 3.18 -5.45
CA LEU A 93 -3.74 3.34 -4.44
C LEU A 93 -4.86 2.30 -4.62
N LEU A 94 -5.37 2.14 -5.85
CA LEU A 94 -6.41 1.14 -6.13
C LEU A 94 -5.94 -0.29 -5.85
N ASN A 95 -4.70 -0.64 -6.20
CA ASN A 95 -4.13 -1.95 -5.91
C ASN A 95 -4.05 -2.21 -4.39
N ILE A 96 -3.66 -1.21 -3.59
CA ILE A 96 -3.63 -1.29 -2.13
C ILE A 96 -5.05 -1.47 -1.58
N CYS A 97 -6.02 -0.69 -2.05
CA CYS A 97 -7.43 -0.85 -1.67
C CYS A 97 -7.93 -2.27 -1.98
N GLN A 98 -7.63 -2.80 -3.16
CA GLN A 98 -7.98 -4.16 -3.55
C GLN A 98 -7.38 -5.20 -2.62
N ARG A 99 -6.11 -5.05 -2.23
CA ARG A 99 -5.46 -5.94 -1.26
C ARG A 99 -6.16 -5.90 0.10
N ILE A 100 -6.42 -4.71 0.64
CA ILE A 100 -7.10 -4.54 1.93
C ILE A 100 -8.45 -5.26 1.94
N VAL A 101 -9.30 -5.00 0.93
CA VAL A 101 -10.64 -5.59 0.90
C VAL A 101 -10.62 -7.09 0.54
N SER A 102 -9.60 -7.57 -0.17
CA SER A 102 -9.46 -8.98 -0.52
C SER A 102 -9.22 -9.89 0.69
N GLN A 103 -8.59 -9.38 1.75
CA GLN A 103 -8.36 -10.14 2.99
C GLN A 103 -9.66 -10.58 3.67
N VAL A 104 -10.76 -9.87 3.39
CA VAL A 104 -12.09 -10.16 3.92
C VAL A 104 -13.04 -10.68 2.84
N GLY A 105 -12.50 -11.18 1.73
CA GLY A 105 -13.26 -11.77 0.63
C GLY A 105 -14.12 -10.77 -0.16
N ARG A 106 -13.79 -9.48 -0.11
CA ARG A 106 -14.45 -8.41 -0.86
C ARG A 106 -13.62 -8.01 -2.08
N ARG A 107 -14.22 -7.22 -2.97
CA ARG A 107 -13.60 -6.76 -4.22
C ARG A 107 -13.99 -5.32 -4.49
N VAL A 108 -13.07 -4.54 -5.04
CA VAL A 108 -13.31 -3.17 -5.52
C VAL A 108 -12.60 -2.94 -6.85
N ASP A 109 -13.34 -2.52 -7.87
CA ASP A 109 -12.82 -2.18 -9.20
C ASP A 109 -13.87 -1.39 -9.99
N GLU A 110 -13.59 -1.09 -11.26
CA GLU A 110 -14.49 -0.32 -12.13
C GLU A 110 -15.90 -0.92 -12.27
N SER A 111 -16.06 -2.24 -12.13
CA SER A 111 -17.36 -2.91 -12.17
C SER A 111 -18.07 -2.92 -10.81
N SER A 112 -17.33 -2.83 -9.70
CA SER A 112 -17.83 -2.74 -8.33
C SER A 112 -17.08 -1.64 -7.57
N PRO A 113 -17.40 -0.35 -7.85
CA PRO A 113 -16.57 0.78 -7.42
C PRO A 113 -16.72 1.14 -5.94
N ILE A 114 -17.69 0.55 -5.23
CA ILE A 114 -17.92 0.83 -3.80
C ILE A 114 -17.69 -0.45 -3.02
N CYS A 115 -16.92 -0.34 -1.93
CA CYS A 115 -16.74 -1.43 -0.97
C CYS A 115 -16.72 -0.89 0.46
N ASP A 116 -17.54 -1.49 1.32
CA ASP A 116 -17.50 -1.30 2.77
C ASP A 116 -17.17 -2.63 3.42
N ALA A 117 -16.17 -2.64 4.32
CA ALA A 117 -15.74 -3.87 4.96
C ALA A 117 -15.25 -3.64 6.40
N ARG A 118 -15.32 -4.70 7.20
CA ARG A 118 -14.69 -4.78 8.52
C ARG A 118 -13.50 -5.72 8.42
N LEU A 119 -12.32 -5.21 8.79
CA LEU A 119 -11.06 -5.94 8.76
C LEU A 119 -10.92 -6.89 9.98
N PRO A 120 -10.00 -7.87 9.94
CA PRO A 120 -9.83 -8.85 11.01
C PRO A 120 -9.43 -8.25 12.37
N ASP A 121 -8.74 -7.12 12.35
CA ASP A 121 -8.37 -6.31 13.52
C ASP A 121 -9.56 -5.54 14.12
N GLY A 122 -10.72 -5.56 13.46
CA GLY A 122 -11.94 -4.86 13.85
C GLY A 122 -12.11 -3.48 13.21
N SER A 123 -11.07 -2.96 12.55
CA SER A 123 -11.09 -1.69 11.82
C SER A 123 -12.10 -1.71 10.66
N ARG A 124 -12.50 -0.53 10.19
CA ARG A 124 -13.44 -0.38 9.07
C ARG A 124 -12.73 0.25 7.90
N VAL A 125 -13.03 -0.24 6.70
CA VAL A 125 -12.53 0.34 5.46
C VAL A 125 -13.70 0.67 4.55
N ASN A 126 -13.68 1.88 4.02
CA ASN A 126 -14.60 2.33 2.99
C ASN A 126 -13.79 2.75 1.76
N VAL A 127 -14.13 2.19 0.61
CA VAL A 127 -13.46 2.48 -0.66
C VAL A 127 -14.51 2.91 -1.67
N ILE A 128 -14.25 4.04 -2.32
CA ILE A 128 -14.96 4.53 -3.50
C ILE A 128 -13.92 4.71 -4.60
N ALA A 129 -14.06 3.94 -5.68
CA ALA A 129 -13.16 3.92 -6.81
C ALA A 129 -13.80 4.54 -8.07
N PRO A 130 -13.02 4.86 -9.11
CA PRO A 130 -13.56 5.30 -10.38
C PRO A 130 -14.56 4.28 -10.96
N PRO A 131 -15.63 4.74 -11.64
CA PRO A 131 -15.91 6.13 -12.04
C PRO A 131 -16.67 6.97 -11.00
N LEU A 132 -16.90 6.46 -9.77
CA LEU A 132 -17.72 7.15 -8.77
C LEU A 132 -16.93 8.09 -7.86
N SER A 133 -15.61 7.93 -7.79
CA SER A 133 -14.72 8.90 -7.15
C SER A 133 -14.36 10.03 -8.11
N LEU A 134 -14.22 11.24 -7.56
CA LEU A 134 -13.57 12.35 -8.24
C LEU A 134 -12.05 12.23 -8.03
N ASP A 135 -11.28 12.80 -8.96
CA ASP A 135 -9.81 12.89 -9.00
C ASP A 135 -9.00 11.73 -9.62
#